data_AF-A0A2W4XSD5-F1
#
_entry.id   AF-A0A2W4XSD5-F1
#
_cell.length_a   1.000
_cell.length_b   1.000
_cell.length_c   1.000
_cell.angle_alpha   90.00
_cell.angle_beta   90.00
_cell.angle_gamma   90.00
#
_symmetry.space_group_name_H-M   'P 1'
#
loop_
_entity.id
_entity.type
_entity.pdbx_description
1 polymer ?
#
loop_
_entity_poly.entity_id
_entity_poly.type
_entity_poly.pdbx_seq_one_letter_code
_entity_poly.pdbx_strand_id
1 'polypeptide(L)' 'MNAHLKPGTFVRLKNQPSDLPDFVLERYLGTSCWIRQQAWGQTVHWKVSASSLVAYSVSPS' A
#
# COMPACT_ATOMS: atom_id res chain seq x y z
N MET A 1 3.83 16.49 2.62
CA MET A 1 2.92 15.62 1.84
C MET A 1 3.72 14.42 1.37
N ASN A 2 3.27 13.18 1.62
CA ASN A 2 3.92 11.98 1.10
C ASN A 2 3.64 11.89 -0.41
N ALA A 3 4.47 12.54 -1.23
CA ALA A 3 4.28 12.73 -2.66
C ALA A 3 4.17 11.42 -3.49
N HIS A 4 4.39 10.27 -2.87
CA HIS A 4 4.45 8.96 -3.52
C HIS A 4 3.25 8.04 -3.25
N LEU A 5 2.32 8.43 -2.37
CA LEU A 5 1.12 7.62 -2.08
C LEU A 5 -0.01 7.96 -3.05
N LYS A 6 0.02 7.33 -4.23
CA LYS A 6 -1.03 7.45 -5.26
C LYS A 6 -1.66 6.08 -5.55
N PRO A 7 -2.96 6.02 -5.90
CA PRO A 7 -3.60 4.77 -6.32
C PRO A 7 -2.80 4.02 -7.39
N GLY A 8 -2.79 2.70 -7.30
CA GLY A 8 -2.02 1.80 -8.17
C GLY A 8 -0.55 1.62 -7.77
N THR A 9 -0.07 2.32 -6.73
CA THR A 9 1.32 2.20 -6.27
C THR A 9 1.47 1.00 -5.33
N PHE A 10 2.58 0.28 -5.47
CA PHE A 10 2.96 -0.75 -4.50
C PHE A 10 3.49 -0.10 -3.21
N VAL A 11 3.00 -0.60 -2.08
CA VAL A 11 3.33 -0.10 -0.75
C VAL A 11 3.59 -1.25 0.20
N ARG A 12 4.46 -1.02 1.19
CA ARG A 12 4.60 -1.90 2.36
C ARG A 12 4.28 -1.17 3.63
N LEU A 13 3.87 -1.92 4.65
CA LEU A 13 3.83 -1.43 6.02
C LEU A 13 5.27 -1.33 6.55
N LYS A 14 5.58 -0.31 7.36
CA LYS A 14 6.93 -0.09 7.92
C LYS A 14 7.52 -1.32 8.65
N ASN A 15 6.67 -2.13 9.26
CA ASN A 15 7.06 -3.35 9.98
C ASN A 15 6.52 -4.62 9.29
N GLN A 16 6.37 -4.58 7.96
CA GLN A 16 5.87 -5.72 7.20
C GLN A 16 6.88 -6.87 7.24
N PRO A 17 6.45 -8.09 7.59
CA PRO A 17 7.28 -9.28 7.45
C PRO A 17 7.83 -9.44 6.03
N SER A 18 9.06 -9.94 5.89
CA SER A 18 9.71 -10.07 4.59
C SER A 18 8.99 -11.03 3.64
N ASP A 19 8.34 -12.04 4.21
CA ASP A 19 7.56 -13.08 3.55
C ASP A 19 6.14 -12.64 3.17
N LEU A 20 5.65 -11.51 3.70
CA LEU A 20 4.37 -10.94 3.31
C LEU A 20 4.55 -10.12 2.01
N PRO A 21 3.83 -10.43 0.92
CA PRO A 21 3.89 -9.66 -0.32
C PRO A 21 3.45 -8.20 -0.16
N ASP A 22 3.87 -7.35 -1.08
CA ASP A 22 3.49 -5.94 -1.12
C ASP A 22 1.98 -5.75 -1.33
N PHE A 23 1.49 -4.62 -0.86
CA PHE A 23 0.11 -4.20 -1.07
C PHE A 23 0.04 -3.20 -2.22
N VAL A 24 -1.12 -3.10 -2.87
CA VAL A 24 -1.43 -2.02 -3.80
C VAL A 24 -2.27 -0.99 -3.07
N LEU A 25 -1.88 0.29 -3.18
CA LEU A 25 -2.70 1.40 -2.69
C LEU A 25 -3.89 1.60 -3.65
N GLU A 26 -5.10 1.52 -3.14
CA GLU A 26 -6.31 1.72 -3.93
C GLU A 26 -6.87 3.14 -3.79
N ARG A 27 -6.82 3.71 -2.58
CA ARG A 27 -7.30 5.07 -2.32
C ARG A 27 -6.42 5.78 -1.31
N TYR A 28 -6.18 7.07 -1.54
CA TYR A 28 -5.51 7.96 -0.59
C TYR A 28 -6.52 9.01 -0.09
N LEU A 29 -6.71 9.06 1.23
CA LEU A 29 -7.66 9.95 1.90
C LEU A 29 -6.92 11.00 2.76
N GLY A 30 -5.70 11.37 2.38
CA GLY A 30 -4.86 12.32 3.11
C GLY A 30 -4.11 11.70 4.29
N THR A 31 -4.81 11.32 5.35
CA THR A 31 -4.18 10.73 6.56
C THR A 31 -4.28 9.21 6.62
N SER A 32 -5.13 8.62 5.77
CA SER A 32 -5.35 7.18 5.70
C SER A 32 -5.39 6.70 4.26
N CYS A 33 -5.09 5.43 4.05
CA CYS A 33 -5.10 4.78 2.75
C CYS A 33 -5.92 3.51 2.83
N TRP A 34 -6.58 3.17 1.72
CA TRP A 34 -7.05 1.81 1.48
C TRP A 34 -6.00 1.07 0.68
N ILE A 35 -5.58 -0.08 1.19
CA ILE A 35 -4.61 -0.97 0.56
C ILE A 35 -5.20 -2.36 0.38
N ARG A 36 -4.69 -3.10 -0.60
CA ARG A 36 -5.12 -4.46 -0.88
C ARG A 36 -3.92 -5.36 -1.20
N GLN A 37 -3.99 -6.62 -0.75
CA GLN A 37 -3.07 -7.66 -1.18
C GLN A 37 -3.70 -8.48 -2.32
N GLN A 38 -2.94 -8.75 -3.38
CA GLN A 38 -3.44 -9.44 -4.57
C GLN A 38 -3.81 -10.91 -4.31
N ALA A 39 -3.14 -11.55 -3.35
CA ALA A 39 -3.38 -12.95 -2.97
C ALA A 39 -4.64 -13.13 -2.08
N TRP A 40 -5.18 -12.05 -1.53
CA TRP A 40 -6.41 -12.11 -0.73
C TRP A 40 -7.66 -12.05 -1.61
N GLY A 41 -8.79 -12.47 -1.02
CA GLY A 41 -10.09 -12.35 -1.67
C GLY A 41 -10.38 -10.92 -2.13
N GLN A 42 -11.09 -10.77 -3.25
CA GLN A 42 -11.20 -9.47 -3.93
C GLN A 42 -11.90 -8.38 -3.10
N THR A 43 -12.63 -8.78 -2.06
CA THR A 43 -13.39 -7.92 -1.16
C THR A 43 -12.63 -7.60 0.14
N VAL A 44 -11.39 -8.08 0.28
CA VAL A 44 -10.56 -7.81 1.46
C VAL A 44 -9.71 -6.57 1.22
N HIS A 45 -10.11 -5.48 1.86
CA HIS A 45 -9.42 -4.19 1.81
C HIS A 45 -9.10 -3.73 3.22
N TRP A 46 -7.92 -3.17 3.42
CA TRP A 46 -7.50 -2.66 4.73
C TRP A 46 -7.35 -1.15 4.71
N LYS A 47 -7.91 -0.49 5.72
CA LYS A 47 -7.68 0.92 5.97
C LYS A 47 -6.53 1.08 6.95
N VAL A 48 -5.48 1.76 6.53
CA VAL A 48 -4.27 1.98 7.32
C VAL A 48 -3.90 3.45 7.35
N SER A 49 -3.06 3.84 8.31
CA SER A 49 -2.53 5.21 8.34
C SER A 49 -1.56 5.44 7.19
N ALA A 50 -1.61 6.62 6.57
CA ALA A 50 -0.64 7.00 5.55
C ALA A 50 0.79 7.07 6.10
N SER A 51 0.95 7.34 7.40
CA SER A 51 2.27 7.41 8.04
C SER A 51 2.89 6.04 8.33
N SER A 52 2.11 4.95 8.24
CA SER A 52 2.60 3.58 8.40
C SER A 52 3.02 2.92 7.09
N LEU A 53 2.81 3.59 5.95
CA LEU A 53 3.14 3.09 4.62
C LEU A 53 4.45 3.65 4.09
N VAL A 54 5.14 2.82 3.32
CA VAL A 54 6.29 3.19 2.49
C VAL A 54 5.94 2.80 1.05
N ALA A 55 6.02 3.76 0.13
CA ALA A 55 5.79 3.52 -1.29
C ALA A 55 7.08 3.02 -1.96
N TYR A 56 6.95 2.03 -2.83
CA TYR A 56 8.04 1.53 -3.66
C TYR A 56 7.76 1.87 -5.11
N SER A 57 8.64 2.65 -5.72
CA SER A 57 8.72 2.75 -7.17
C SER A 57 9.45 1.52 -7.67
N VAL A 58 8.74 0.44 -7.97
CA VAL A 58 9.29 -0.53 -8.91
C VAL A 58 9.32 0.15 -10.27
N SER A 59 10.52 0.53 -10.73
CA SER A 59 10.77 0.73 -12.16
C SER A 59 10.44 -0.60 -12.84
N PRO A 60 9.55 -0.63 -13.84
CA PRO A 60 9.33 -1.85 -14.61
C PRO A 60 10.66 -2.21 -15.28
N SER A 61 11.13 -3.43 -15.05
CA SER A 61 12.17 -4.05 -15.87
C SER A 61 11.58 -4.43 -17.22
#